data_AF-A0A3N1HEL3-F1
#
_entry.id   AF-A0A3N1HEL3-F1
#
_cell.length_a   1.000
_cell.length_b   1.000
_cell.length_c   1.000
_cell.angle_alpha   90.00
_cell.angle_beta   90.00
_cell.angle_gamma   90.00
#
_symmetry.space_group_name_H-M   'P 1'
#
loop_
_entity.id
_entity.type
_entity.pdbx_description
1 polymer ?
#
loop_
_entity_poly.entity_id
_entity_poly.type
_entity_poly.pdbx_seq_one_letter_code
_entity_poly.pdbx_strand_id
1 'polypeptide(L)'
;MGKDGRRKRRQQGSQRTRDQAAVRTATRPAPPKPKNWFQRQHGGVQTLIVLGVTALVVGGHFFLWGAVFPALGAAVGRVPVVSTAAGWVFGGGAFIAWGVVAINQDTAKPATVKRLHVVAWVWTAVAVELFPTGYANGISLPVDFWAGVYAGAYGVLLTPVALGVVALGWWLLVTKLAGRKGEPSHQAIGWICVGYAALLLVWGSTLLRT
;
A
#
# COMPACT_ATOMS: atom_id res chain seq x y z
N MET A 1 -59.67 -6.12 47.72
CA MET A 1 -59.44 -5.55 46.37
C MET A 1 -58.97 -4.11 46.55
N GLY A 2 -57.73 -3.71 46.30
CA GLY A 2 -57.20 -3.45 44.96
C GLY A 2 -56.04 -2.43 44.97
N LYS A 3 -55.03 -2.59 45.84
CA LYS A 3 -53.82 -1.72 45.86
C LYS A 3 -52.73 -2.20 44.89
N ASP A 4 -52.69 -3.48 44.54
CA ASP A 4 -51.66 -4.06 43.68
C ASP A 4 -51.84 -3.74 42.18
N GLY A 5 -53.07 -3.45 41.76
CA GLY A 5 -53.37 -3.12 40.35
C GLY A 5 -52.78 -1.79 39.89
N ARG A 6 -52.64 -0.80 40.80
CA ARG A 6 -52.07 0.52 40.45
C ARG A 6 -50.56 0.46 40.21
N ARG A 7 -49.84 -0.41 40.92
CA ARG A 7 -48.38 -0.52 40.80
C ARG A 7 -47.98 -1.18 39.48
N LYS A 8 -48.70 -2.22 39.07
CA LYS A 8 -48.49 -2.94 37.80
C LYS A 8 -48.70 -2.05 36.57
N ARG A 9 -49.71 -1.18 36.60
CA ARG A 9 -50.04 -0.25 35.49
C ARG A 9 -48.98 0.84 35.29
N ARG A 10 -48.37 1.34 36.38
CA ARG A 10 -47.27 2.33 36.30
C ARG A 10 -45.99 1.74 35.72
N GLN A 11 -45.66 0.49 36.06
CA GLN A 11 -44.48 -0.18 35.52
C GLN A 11 -44.61 -0.43 34.00
N GLN A 12 -45.77 -0.92 33.53
CA GLN A 12 -46.02 -1.11 32.10
C GLN A 12 -45.97 0.19 31.29
N GLY A 13 -46.43 1.30 31.86
CA GLY A 13 -46.30 2.64 31.25
C GLY A 13 -44.84 3.03 31.05
N SER A 14 -44.01 2.91 32.09
CA SER A 14 -42.59 3.26 32.02
C SER A 14 -41.77 2.38 31.07
N GLN A 15 -42.17 1.11 30.91
CA GLN A 15 -41.53 0.16 30.01
C GLN A 15 -41.84 0.49 28.55
N ARG A 16 -43.12 0.77 28.24
CA ARG A 16 -43.52 1.24 26.90
C ARG A 16 -42.85 2.54 26.50
N THR A 17 -42.67 3.49 27.43
CA THR A 17 -41.96 4.74 27.13
C THR A 17 -40.46 4.51 26.87
N ARG A 18 -39.82 3.57 27.59
CA ARG A 18 -38.44 3.16 27.31
C ARG A 18 -38.30 2.44 25.99
N ASP A 19 -39.23 1.55 25.65
CA ASP A 19 -39.20 0.81 24.39
C ASP A 19 -39.45 1.76 23.20
N GLN A 20 -40.38 2.72 23.34
CA GLN A 20 -40.58 3.77 22.33
C GLN A 20 -39.39 4.73 22.20
N ALA A 21 -38.68 5.04 23.30
CA ALA A 21 -37.46 5.83 23.26
C ALA A 21 -36.29 5.06 22.63
N ALA A 22 -36.17 3.76 22.89
CA ALA A 22 -35.16 2.90 22.28
C ALA A 22 -35.40 2.74 20.76
N VAL A 23 -36.65 2.60 20.33
CA VAL A 23 -37.02 2.52 18.91
C VAL A 23 -36.82 3.84 18.18
N ARG A 24 -37.06 4.99 18.82
CA ARG A 24 -36.82 6.31 18.20
C ARG A 24 -35.33 6.66 18.01
N THR A 25 -34.44 6.05 18.79
CA THR A 25 -32.99 6.31 18.68
C THR A 25 -32.31 5.45 17.60
N ALA A 26 -32.99 4.42 17.08
CA ALA A 26 -32.34 3.38 16.26
C ALA A 26 -32.30 3.62 14.74
N THR A 27 -32.94 4.66 14.19
CA THR A 27 -33.03 4.82 12.72
C THR A 27 -32.98 6.26 12.26
N ARG A 28 -31.97 7.02 12.71
CA ARG A 28 -31.52 8.16 11.90
C ARG A 28 -30.47 7.62 10.93
N PRO A 29 -30.75 7.49 9.62
CA PRO A 29 -29.74 7.07 8.67
C PRO A 29 -28.55 8.00 8.80
N ALA A 30 -27.36 7.42 8.96
CA ALA A 30 -26.13 8.20 9.01
C ALA A 30 -26.11 9.15 7.80
N PRO A 31 -25.73 10.42 7.99
CA PRO A 31 -25.67 11.36 6.87
C PRO A 31 -24.79 10.75 5.77
N PRO A 32 -25.20 10.86 4.49
CA PRO A 32 -24.45 10.26 3.39
C PRO A 32 -23.01 10.78 3.43
N LYS A 33 -22.04 9.86 3.36
CA LYS A 33 -20.62 10.22 3.35
C LYS A 33 -20.39 11.28 2.26
N PRO A 34 -19.65 12.37 2.55
CA PRO A 34 -19.40 13.39 1.56
C PRO A 34 -18.67 12.78 0.36
N LYS A 35 -19.20 13.04 -0.85
CA LYS A 35 -18.58 12.59 -2.10
C LYS A 35 -17.15 13.13 -2.20
N ASN A 36 -16.21 12.26 -2.57
CA ASN A 36 -14.82 12.68 -2.78
C ASN A 36 -14.69 13.57 -4.03
N TRP A 37 -13.56 14.24 -4.21
CA TRP A 37 -13.38 15.20 -5.32
C TRP A 37 -13.64 14.59 -6.70
N PHE A 38 -13.24 13.34 -6.93
CA PHE A 38 -13.45 12.64 -8.19
C PHE A 38 -14.93 12.35 -8.43
N GLN A 39 -15.63 11.87 -7.40
CA GLN A 39 -17.09 11.64 -7.41
C GLN A 39 -17.93 12.90 -7.58
N ARG A 40 -17.34 14.09 -7.37
CA ARG A 40 -17.98 15.38 -7.64
C ARG A 40 -17.90 15.81 -9.10
N GLN A 41 -17.03 15.18 -9.91
CA GLN A 41 -16.91 15.49 -11.33
C GLN A 41 -18.08 14.93 -12.14
N HIS A 42 -18.36 15.52 -13.31
CA HIS A 42 -19.33 14.97 -14.26
C HIS A 42 -18.84 13.62 -14.82
N GLY A 43 -19.78 12.72 -15.17
CA GLY A 43 -19.45 11.37 -15.64
C GLY A 43 -18.45 11.34 -16.80
N GLY A 44 -18.61 12.23 -17.80
CA GLY A 44 -17.66 12.33 -18.90
C GLY A 44 -16.24 12.74 -18.48
N VAL A 45 -16.11 13.64 -17.49
CA VAL A 45 -14.80 14.05 -16.95
C VAL A 45 -14.15 12.90 -16.18
N GLN A 46 -14.92 12.14 -15.40
CA GLN A 46 -14.43 10.94 -14.72
C GLN A 46 -13.89 9.92 -15.73
N THR A 47 -14.64 9.65 -16.80
CA THR A 47 -14.22 8.75 -17.88
C THR A 47 -12.94 9.24 -18.55
N LEU A 48 -12.84 10.53 -18.89
CA LEU A 48 -11.64 11.09 -19.50
C LEU A 48 -10.41 11.02 -18.59
N ILE A 49 -10.57 11.27 -17.29
CA ILE A 49 -9.48 11.11 -16.31
C ILE A 49 -9.01 9.66 -16.29
N VAL A 50 -9.93 8.69 -16.21
CA VAL A 50 -9.57 7.26 -16.19
C VAL A 50 -8.86 6.88 -17.48
N LEU A 51 -9.42 7.22 -18.65
CA LEU A 51 -8.81 6.93 -19.95
C LEU A 51 -7.43 7.58 -20.09
N GLY A 52 -7.29 8.84 -19.67
CA GLY A 52 -6.02 9.56 -19.71
C GLY A 52 -4.95 8.92 -18.82
N VAL A 53 -5.32 8.52 -17.59
CA VAL A 53 -4.41 7.80 -16.69
C VAL A 53 -4.05 6.44 -17.27
N THR A 54 -5.00 5.69 -17.81
CA THR A 54 -4.73 4.39 -18.45
C THR A 54 -3.79 4.54 -19.64
N ALA A 55 -4.03 5.51 -20.52
CA ALA A 55 -3.15 5.78 -21.65
C ALA A 55 -1.73 6.17 -21.20
N LEU A 56 -1.62 6.97 -20.14
CA LEU A 56 -0.33 7.35 -19.56
C LEU A 56 0.41 6.16 -18.96
N VAL A 57 -0.27 5.26 -18.24
CA VAL A 57 0.34 4.04 -17.68
C VAL A 57 0.80 3.09 -18.79
N VAL A 58 -0.04 2.87 -19.81
CA VAL A 58 0.32 2.00 -20.94
C VAL A 58 1.49 2.60 -21.72
N GLY A 59 1.40 3.89 -22.07
CA GLY A 59 2.48 4.60 -22.76
C GLY A 59 3.77 4.66 -21.94
N GLY A 60 3.65 4.90 -20.63
CA GLY A 60 4.75 4.90 -19.66
C GLY A 60 5.45 3.55 -19.60
N HIS A 61 4.70 2.44 -19.50
CA HIS A 61 5.25 1.10 -19.57
C HIS A 61 6.06 0.86 -20.85
N PHE A 62 5.51 1.16 -22.02
CA PHE A 62 6.24 0.98 -23.28
C PHE A 62 7.45 1.90 -23.41
N PHE A 63 7.36 3.15 -22.94
CA PHE A 63 8.49 4.09 -22.93
C PHE A 63 9.60 3.63 -21.99
N LEU A 64 9.25 3.15 -20.80
CA LEU A 64 10.18 2.66 -19.79
C LEU A 64 10.95 1.45 -20.32
N TRP A 65 10.25 0.47 -20.87
CA TRP A 65 10.87 -0.72 -21.45
C TRP A 65 11.60 -0.41 -22.78
N GLY A 66 11.03 0.40 -23.66
CA GLY A 66 11.57 0.65 -25.00
C GLY A 66 12.73 1.64 -25.06
N ALA A 67 12.81 2.59 -24.11
CA ALA A 67 13.81 3.66 -24.15
C ALA A 67 14.64 3.74 -22.87
N VAL A 68 13.99 3.81 -21.70
CA VAL A 68 14.69 4.08 -20.43
C VAL A 68 15.60 2.92 -20.05
N PHE A 69 15.10 1.69 -20.08
CA PHE A 69 15.87 0.51 -19.67
C PHE A 69 17.05 0.19 -20.58
N PRO A 70 16.91 0.19 -21.92
CA PRO A 70 18.06 0.09 -22.82
C PRO A 70 19.13 1.15 -22.54
N ALA A 71 18.72 2.40 -22.34
CA ALA A 71 19.65 3.49 -22.04
C ALA A 71 20.36 3.30 -20.69
N LEU A 72 19.64 2.90 -19.64
CA LEU A 72 20.22 2.62 -18.33
C LEU A 72 21.16 1.41 -18.36
N GLY A 73 20.77 0.32 -19.03
CA GLY A 73 21.62 -0.85 -19.21
C GLY A 73 22.92 -0.52 -19.95
N ALA A 74 22.85 0.32 -20.98
CA ALA A 74 24.03 0.81 -21.69
C ALA A 74 24.91 1.71 -20.80
N ALA A 75 24.31 2.62 -20.02
CA ALA A 75 25.03 3.57 -19.18
C ALA A 75 25.73 2.90 -17.99
N VAL A 76 25.09 1.92 -17.36
CA VAL A 76 25.63 1.21 -16.19
C VAL A 76 26.71 0.20 -16.60
N GLY A 77 26.68 -0.25 -17.85
CA GLY A 77 27.65 -1.20 -18.39
C GLY A 77 27.60 -2.56 -17.70
N ARG A 78 28.72 -3.29 -17.75
CA ARG A 78 28.83 -4.68 -17.26
C ARG A 78 29.37 -4.79 -15.84
N VAL A 79 29.14 -3.78 -14.99
CA VAL A 79 29.52 -3.87 -13.57
C VAL A 79 28.37 -4.55 -12.82
N PRO A 80 28.48 -5.82 -12.40
CA PRO A 80 27.33 -6.62 -11.97
C PRO A 80 26.55 -6.00 -10.81
N VAL A 81 27.27 -5.47 -9.81
CA VAL A 81 26.69 -4.83 -8.63
C VAL A 81 25.91 -3.57 -9.00
N VAL A 82 26.47 -2.72 -9.87
CA VAL A 82 25.81 -1.47 -10.28
C VAL A 82 24.60 -1.77 -11.16
N SER A 83 24.72 -2.77 -12.04
CA SER A 83 23.63 -3.22 -12.91
C SER A 83 22.46 -3.80 -12.11
N THR A 84 22.74 -4.64 -11.12
CA THR A 84 21.74 -5.16 -10.18
C THR A 84 21.06 -4.04 -9.41
N ALA A 85 21.84 -3.10 -8.86
CA ALA A 85 21.31 -1.96 -8.13
C ALA A 85 20.41 -1.09 -9.02
N ALA A 86 20.82 -0.83 -10.27
CA ALA A 86 20.03 -0.05 -11.22
C ALA A 86 18.68 -0.71 -11.55
N GLY A 87 18.65 -2.03 -11.76
CA GLY A 87 17.39 -2.76 -11.95
C GLY A 87 16.52 -2.80 -10.69
N TRP A 88 17.13 -2.92 -9.51
CA TRP A 88 16.45 -2.98 -8.22
C TRP A 88 15.80 -1.65 -7.81
N VAL A 89 16.42 -0.50 -8.15
CA VAL A 89 16.01 0.84 -7.69
C VAL A 89 14.52 1.09 -7.86
N PHE A 90 13.92 0.58 -8.92
CA PHE A 90 12.50 0.80 -9.20
C PHE A 90 11.58 0.09 -8.20
N GLY A 91 11.79 -1.20 -7.93
CA GLY A 91 11.03 -1.94 -6.92
C GLY A 91 11.42 -1.57 -5.50
N GLY A 92 12.72 -1.56 -5.20
CA GLY A 92 13.26 -1.21 -3.89
C GLY A 92 12.99 0.24 -3.47
N GLY A 93 13.02 1.17 -4.43
CA GLY A 93 12.73 2.58 -4.23
C GLY A 93 11.30 2.82 -3.74
N ALA A 94 10.32 2.03 -4.19
CA ALA A 94 8.96 2.10 -3.67
C ALA A 94 8.89 1.74 -2.18
N PHE A 95 9.57 0.67 -1.75
CA PHE A 95 9.64 0.30 -0.34
C PHE A 95 10.39 1.33 0.51
N ILE A 96 11.49 1.87 0.00
CA ILE A 96 12.22 2.93 0.69
C ILE A 96 11.34 4.17 0.85
N ALA A 97 10.62 4.58 -0.20
CA ALA A 97 9.75 5.75 -0.15
C ALA A 97 8.63 5.58 0.90
N TRP A 98 7.97 4.42 0.93
CA TRP A 98 7.00 4.09 1.98
C TRP A 98 7.64 4.00 3.37
N GLY A 99 8.86 3.47 3.46
CA GLY A 99 9.63 3.43 4.70
C GLY A 99 9.91 4.83 5.26
N VAL A 100 10.32 5.76 4.39
CA VAL A 100 10.55 7.16 4.74
C VAL A 100 9.25 7.84 5.17
N VAL A 101 8.12 7.59 4.50
CA VAL A 101 6.80 8.08 4.93
C VAL A 101 6.52 7.62 6.36
N ALA A 102 6.64 6.33 6.63
CA ALA A 102 6.31 5.74 7.93
C ALA A 102 7.25 6.23 9.06
N ILE A 103 8.56 6.32 8.81
CA ILE A 103 9.52 6.87 9.80
C ILE A 103 9.18 8.31 10.20
N ASN A 104 8.69 9.11 9.24
CA ASN A 104 8.41 10.53 9.45
C ASN A 104 6.95 10.84 9.79
N GLN A 105 6.08 9.83 9.86
CA GLN A 105 4.63 10.00 10.01
C GLN A 105 4.27 10.81 11.27
N ASP A 106 4.97 10.55 12.38
CA ASP A 106 4.65 11.14 13.69
C ASP A 106 5.50 12.38 14.03
N THR A 107 6.60 12.62 13.29
CA THR A 107 7.59 13.66 13.59
C THR A 107 7.57 14.83 12.60
N ALA A 108 7.15 14.60 11.36
CA ALA A 108 7.16 15.63 10.32
C ALA A 108 5.85 16.43 10.29
N LYS A 109 5.92 17.64 9.73
CA LYS A 109 4.72 18.47 9.50
C LYS A 109 3.75 17.76 8.54
N PRO A 110 2.42 17.90 8.71
CA PRO A 110 1.43 17.24 7.85
C PRO A 110 1.60 17.51 6.35
N ALA A 111 2.04 18.72 5.98
CA ALA A 111 2.32 19.08 4.60
C ALA A 111 3.50 18.29 4.01
N THR A 112 4.53 18.01 4.82
CA THR A 112 5.69 17.19 4.43
C THR A 112 5.27 15.75 4.25
N VAL A 113 4.52 15.19 5.20
CA VAL A 113 3.98 13.81 5.12
C VAL A 113 3.14 13.64 3.85
N LYS A 114 2.29 14.62 3.50
CA LYS A 114 1.52 14.59 2.25
C LYS A 114 2.40 14.53 1.00
N ARG A 115 3.50 15.30 0.97
CA ARG A 115 4.47 15.26 -0.15
C ARG A 115 5.19 13.93 -0.24
N LEU A 116 5.58 13.36 0.90
CA LEU A 116 6.21 12.03 0.96
C LEU A 116 5.25 10.94 0.44
N HIS A 117 3.95 11.02 0.77
CA HIS A 117 2.94 10.11 0.20
C HIS A 117 2.87 10.22 -1.33
N VAL A 118 2.92 11.44 -1.88
CA VAL A 118 2.93 11.62 -3.34
C VAL A 118 4.15 10.91 -3.95
N VAL A 119 5.34 11.10 -3.37
CA VAL A 119 6.57 10.44 -3.83
C VAL A 119 6.44 8.92 -3.72
N ALA A 120 5.93 8.39 -2.61
CA ALA A 120 5.75 6.95 -2.42
C ALA A 120 4.76 6.34 -3.43
N TRP A 121 3.66 7.05 -3.72
CA TRP A 121 2.71 6.62 -4.75
C TRP A 121 3.30 6.65 -6.16
N VAL A 122 4.10 7.66 -6.50
CA VAL A 122 4.81 7.72 -7.79
C VAL A 122 5.75 6.53 -7.93
N TRP A 123 6.58 6.26 -6.92
CA TRP A 123 7.46 5.08 -6.95
C TRP A 123 6.68 3.76 -7.03
N THR A 124 5.52 3.67 -6.36
CA THR A 124 4.66 2.48 -6.43
C THR A 124 4.14 2.28 -7.85
N ALA A 125 3.69 3.35 -8.52
CA ALA A 125 3.23 3.27 -9.91
C ALA A 125 4.35 2.81 -10.84
N VAL A 126 5.55 3.41 -10.72
CA VAL A 126 6.74 2.99 -11.48
C VAL A 126 7.06 1.52 -11.22
N ALA A 127 7.04 1.08 -9.96
CA ALA A 127 7.34 -0.30 -9.59
C ALA A 127 6.33 -1.31 -10.17
N VAL A 128 5.06 -0.93 -10.29
CA VAL A 128 4.04 -1.76 -10.95
C VAL A 128 4.26 -1.81 -12.46
N GLU A 129 4.70 -0.74 -13.10
CA GLU A 129 5.03 -0.74 -14.53
C GLU A 129 6.22 -1.65 -14.88
N LEU A 130 7.02 -2.05 -13.89
CA LEU A 130 8.12 -3.00 -14.06
C LEU A 130 7.69 -4.44 -14.25
N PHE A 131 6.39 -4.78 -14.13
CA PHE A 131 5.99 -6.16 -14.32
C PHE A 131 6.44 -6.63 -15.71
N PRO A 132 7.34 -7.62 -15.77
CA PRO A 132 7.92 -8.03 -17.04
C PRO A 132 6.81 -8.65 -17.87
N THR A 133 6.55 -8.04 -19.03
CA THR A 133 5.60 -8.52 -20.03
C THR A 133 6.35 -9.26 -21.13
N GLY A 134 5.63 -9.94 -22.04
CA GLY A 134 6.27 -10.60 -23.19
C GLY A 134 7.13 -9.66 -24.05
N TYR A 135 6.84 -8.35 -24.03
CA TYR A 135 7.63 -7.31 -24.70
C TYR A 135 9.05 -7.18 -24.12
N ALA A 136 9.18 -7.38 -22.81
CA ALA A 136 10.43 -7.29 -22.06
C ALA A 136 11.47 -8.31 -22.58
N ASN A 137 11.01 -9.46 -23.07
CA ASN A 137 11.86 -10.54 -23.60
C ASN A 137 12.65 -10.15 -24.86
N GLY A 138 12.21 -9.11 -25.59
CA GLY A 138 12.91 -8.63 -26.78
C GLY A 138 14.10 -7.71 -26.47
N ILE A 139 14.31 -7.35 -25.20
CA ILE A 139 15.30 -6.36 -24.81
C ILE A 139 16.54 -7.05 -24.25
N SER A 140 17.68 -6.82 -24.91
CA SER A 140 18.99 -7.32 -24.46
C SER A 140 19.58 -6.39 -23.39
N LEU A 141 19.49 -6.79 -22.13
CA LEU A 141 20.12 -6.13 -20.98
C LEU A 141 21.07 -7.11 -20.27
N PRO A 142 22.06 -6.61 -19.51
CA PRO A 142 22.88 -7.48 -18.66
C PRO A 142 22.00 -8.34 -17.75
N VAL A 143 22.38 -9.60 -17.54
CA VAL A 143 21.64 -10.54 -16.68
C VAL A 143 21.49 -9.98 -15.27
N ASP A 144 22.51 -9.28 -14.78
CA ASP A 144 22.51 -8.60 -13.48
C ASP A 144 21.40 -7.53 -13.36
N PHE A 145 21.18 -6.77 -14.43
CA PHE A 145 20.09 -5.79 -14.50
C PHE A 145 18.74 -6.48 -14.35
N TRP A 146 18.54 -7.57 -15.09
CA TRP A 146 17.32 -8.37 -15.02
C TRP A 146 17.09 -8.93 -13.63
N ALA A 147 18.13 -9.45 -12.96
CA ALA A 147 18.00 -9.95 -11.60
C ALA A 147 17.52 -8.87 -10.63
N GLY A 148 18.03 -7.63 -10.76
CA GLY A 148 17.53 -6.49 -10.01
C GLY A 148 16.06 -6.17 -10.29
N VAL A 149 15.68 -6.11 -11.57
CA VAL A 149 14.28 -5.83 -11.98
C VAL A 149 13.32 -6.91 -11.48
N TYR A 150 13.66 -8.19 -11.67
CA TYR A 150 12.83 -9.31 -11.21
C TYR A 150 12.73 -9.34 -9.69
N ALA A 151 13.83 -9.15 -8.95
CA ALA A 151 13.79 -9.09 -7.50
C ALA A 151 12.86 -7.98 -7.01
N GLY A 152 12.92 -6.80 -7.65
CA GLY A 152 12.00 -5.69 -7.39
C GLY A 152 10.54 -6.04 -7.69
N ALA A 153 10.23 -6.52 -8.90
CA ALA A 153 8.88 -6.83 -9.33
C ALA A 153 8.24 -7.95 -8.49
N TYR A 154 8.95 -9.06 -8.27
CA TYR A 154 8.47 -10.14 -7.41
C TYR A 154 8.38 -9.71 -5.94
N GLY A 155 9.30 -8.87 -5.47
CA GLY A 155 9.19 -8.27 -4.15
C GLY A 155 7.88 -7.50 -3.97
N VAL A 156 7.51 -6.68 -4.95
CA VAL A 156 6.23 -5.96 -4.95
C VAL A 156 5.02 -6.90 -4.97
N LEU A 157 5.02 -7.96 -5.80
CA LEU A 157 3.92 -8.94 -5.81
C LEU A 157 3.77 -9.71 -4.51
N LEU A 158 4.90 -10.11 -3.92
CA LEU A 158 4.91 -10.96 -2.73
C LEU A 158 4.72 -10.15 -1.44
N THR A 159 4.80 -8.82 -1.50
CA THR A 159 4.67 -7.95 -0.33
C THR A 159 3.37 -8.16 0.45
N PRO A 160 2.17 -8.20 -0.15
CA PRO A 160 0.94 -8.46 0.60
C PRO A 160 0.99 -9.78 1.37
N VAL A 161 1.60 -10.81 0.77
CA VAL A 161 1.77 -12.13 1.39
C VAL A 161 2.77 -12.04 2.54
N ALA A 162 3.93 -11.41 2.32
CA ALA A 162 4.97 -11.21 3.33
C ALA A 162 4.44 -10.41 4.54
N LEU A 163 3.70 -9.33 4.29
CA LEU A 163 3.04 -8.54 5.33
C LEU A 163 1.99 -9.36 6.07
N GLY A 164 1.22 -10.19 5.37
CA GLY A 164 0.27 -11.11 5.99
C GLY A 164 0.94 -12.10 6.94
N VAL A 165 2.06 -12.69 6.54
CA VAL A 165 2.86 -13.61 7.38
C VAL A 165 3.42 -12.88 8.60
N VAL A 166 3.99 -11.68 8.42
CA VAL A 166 4.52 -10.88 9.53
C VAL A 166 3.41 -10.48 10.51
N ALA A 167 2.26 -10.02 10.01
CA ALA A 167 1.12 -9.65 10.84
C ALA A 167 0.58 -10.86 11.63
N LEU A 168 0.49 -12.03 10.99
CA LEU A 168 0.10 -13.27 11.65
C LEU A 168 1.10 -13.70 12.73
N GLY A 169 2.40 -13.62 12.42
CA GLY A 169 3.48 -13.91 13.36
C GLY A 169 3.46 -12.98 14.56
N TRP A 170 3.29 -11.67 14.34
CA TRP A 170 3.16 -10.68 15.40
C TRP A 170 1.94 -10.97 16.28
N TRP A 171 0.79 -11.26 15.66
CA TRP A 171 -0.41 -11.61 16.39
C TRP A 171 -0.20 -12.85 17.28
N LEU A 172 0.35 -13.94 16.75
CA LEU A 172 0.59 -15.17 17.51
C LEU A 172 1.65 -14.99 18.60
N LEU A 173 2.80 -14.42 18.27
CA LEU A 173 3.95 -14.36 19.18
C LEU A 173 3.85 -13.22 20.19
N VAL A 174 3.41 -12.03 19.76
CA VAL A 174 3.44 -10.84 20.61
C VAL A 174 2.11 -10.67 21.34
N THR A 175 0.99 -10.79 20.62
CA THR A 175 -0.32 -10.52 21.25
C THR A 175 -0.86 -11.72 22.02
N LYS A 176 -0.68 -12.95 21.51
CA LYS A 176 -1.20 -14.16 22.15
C LYS A 176 -0.25 -14.75 23.18
N LEU A 177 1.04 -14.90 22.85
CA LEU A 177 2.02 -15.52 23.76
C LEU A 177 2.60 -14.52 24.78
N ALA A 178 3.03 -13.34 24.35
CA ALA A 178 3.66 -12.36 25.24
C ALA A 178 2.67 -11.40 25.94
N GLY A 179 1.36 -11.48 25.62
CA GLY A 179 0.32 -10.63 26.20
C GLY A 179 0.46 -9.12 25.92
N ARG A 180 1.37 -8.71 25.03
CA ARG A 180 1.58 -7.30 24.69
C ARG A 180 0.58 -6.87 23.61
N LYS A 181 -0.22 -5.85 23.92
CA LYS A 181 -1.25 -5.30 23.01
C LYS A 181 -0.79 -4.08 22.22
N GLY A 182 0.52 -3.78 22.20
CA GLY A 182 1.05 -2.64 21.48
C GLY A 182 1.04 -2.87 19.97
N GLU A 183 0.47 -1.93 19.22
CA GLU A 183 0.68 -1.84 17.78
C GLU A 183 2.14 -1.43 17.51
N PRO A 184 2.76 -1.94 16.42
CA PRO A 184 4.09 -1.50 16.01
C PRO A 184 4.06 0.00 15.68
N SER A 185 5.07 0.74 16.13
CA SER A 185 5.19 2.16 15.82
C SER A 185 5.41 2.38 14.32
N HIS A 186 5.00 3.53 13.78
CA HIS A 186 5.23 3.86 12.37
C HIS A 186 6.72 3.83 12.02
N GLN A 187 7.60 4.20 12.95
CA GLN A 187 9.05 4.06 12.78
C GLN A 187 9.49 2.60 12.60
N ALA A 188 8.95 1.67 13.39
CA ALA A 188 9.27 0.25 13.24
C ALA A 188 8.81 -0.27 11.86
N ILE A 189 7.59 0.08 11.44
CA ILE A 189 7.07 -0.27 10.11
C ILE A 189 7.99 0.29 9.03
N GLY A 190 8.42 1.54 9.15
CA GLY A 190 9.24 2.17 8.14
C GLY A 190 10.63 1.54 8.01
N TRP A 191 11.26 1.16 9.13
CA TRP A 191 12.51 0.40 9.10
C TRP A 191 12.34 -1.02 8.54
N ILE A 192 11.20 -1.68 8.77
CA ILE A 192 10.86 -2.95 8.12
C ILE A 192 10.81 -2.77 6.60
N CYS A 193 10.19 -1.70 6.09
CA CYS A 193 10.17 -1.42 4.65
C CYS A 193 11.57 -1.19 4.08
N VAL A 194 12.43 -0.42 4.76
CA VAL A 194 13.82 -0.19 4.32
C VAL A 194 14.63 -1.49 4.36
N GLY A 195 14.50 -2.28 5.43
CA GLY A 195 15.15 -3.58 5.55
C GLY A 195 14.69 -4.57 4.47
N TYR A 196 13.38 -4.59 4.16
CA TYR A 196 12.83 -5.40 3.08
C TYR A 196 13.39 -4.99 1.72
N ALA A 197 13.49 -3.68 1.45
CA ALA A 197 14.11 -3.19 0.22
C ALA A 197 15.56 -3.68 0.09
N ALA A 198 16.36 -3.57 1.15
CA ALA A 198 17.73 -4.07 1.18
C ALA A 198 17.82 -5.59 0.98
N LEU A 199 16.91 -6.36 1.58
CA LEU A 199 16.82 -7.81 1.37
C LEU A 199 16.52 -8.16 -0.09
N LEU A 200 15.65 -7.41 -0.77
CA LEU A 200 15.39 -7.61 -2.20
C LEU A 200 16.64 -7.36 -3.05
N LEU A 201 17.45 -6.36 -2.70
CA LEU A 201 18.71 -6.09 -3.41
C LEU A 201 19.69 -7.26 -3.25
N VAL A 202 19.84 -7.75 -2.01
CA VAL A 202 20.68 -8.91 -1.72
C VAL A 202 20.15 -10.14 -2.47
N TRP A 203 18.85 -10.39 -2.42
CA TRP A 203 18.24 -11.53 -3.11
C TRP A 203 18.47 -11.49 -4.62
N GLY A 204 18.28 -10.32 -5.26
CA GLY A 204 18.61 -10.12 -6.68
C GLY A 204 20.08 -10.42 -6.98
N SER A 205 20.99 -10.00 -6.10
CA SER A 205 22.42 -10.29 -6.27
C SER A 205 22.77 -11.78 -6.14
N THR A 206 21.97 -12.55 -5.38
CA THR A 206 22.19 -14.00 -5.18
C THR A 206 21.59 -14.88 -6.27
N LEU A 207 20.49 -14.46 -6.91
CA LEU A 207 19.88 -15.17 -8.04
C LEU A 207 20.83 -15.32 -9.23
N LEU A 208 21.88 -14.50 -9.30
CA LEU A 208 22.90 -14.51 -10.36
C LEU A 208 23.97 -15.59 -10.17
N ARG A 209 23.99 -16.29 -9.04
CA ARG A 209 25.03 -17.28 -8.70
C ARG A 209 24.60 -18.74 -8.91
N THR A 210 23.39 -18.97 -9.40
CA THR A 210 22.80 -20.29 -9.69
C THR A 210 22.51 -20.42 -11.17
#